data_AF-E6UI53-F1
#
_entry.id   AF-E6UI53-F1
#
_cell.length_a   1.000
_cell.length_b   1.000
_cell.length_c   1.000
_cell.angle_alpha   90.00
_cell.angle_beta   90.00
_cell.angle_gamma   90.00
#
_symmetry.space_group_name_H-M   'P 1'
#
loop_
_entity.id
_entity.type
_entity.pdbx_description
1 polymer ?
#
loop_
_entity_poly.entity_id
_entity_poly.type
_entity_poly.pdbx_seq_one_letter_code
_entity_poly.pdbx_strand_id
1 'polypeptide(L)'
;MREFMNLKVYQYKKMTVYNAAFNSLSDMQMYILSKPKVNDKIFLKQHSIIRRPDFPEDTFDNAVDYLIGGYTGNYDITLEMLKEFEKTMPIRTYRRRQEKAMAGSHPNIPAYVAGTPKTMYRLTRAREKKFVTIWFNLAYSIHTLEQAVTNRGALTLSLIKLLEEYGIGVDLKVFSSCYSNDEVFNSEIRLKSPSEPINMKKCFYPMCSVMFLRRVVLRVMESMSFHEKNWYPYYGQPLTEDQFRDIFNIPDTDIVISSPVQMGIFGQDINCDSYNFFKKIDLDKYIKLAKVNRSC
;
A
#
# COMPACT_ATOMS: atom_id res chain seq x y z
N MET A 1 -12.55 -3.45 27.01
CA MET A 1 -12.17 -2.25 26.25
C MET A 1 -11.35 -2.74 25.06
N ARG A 2 -11.78 -2.51 23.81
CA ARG A 2 -11.07 -3.04 22.62
C ARG A 2 -9.79 -2.22 22.43
N GLU A 3 -8.63 -2.86 22.46
CA GLU A 3 -7.37 -2.22 22.09
C GLU A 3 -7.38 -1.96 20.58
N PHE A 4 -7.29 -0.68 20.18
CA PHE A 4 -7.28 -0.26 18.78
C PHE A 4 -5.91 -0.43 18.12
N MET A 5 -4.84 -0.55 18.92
CA MET A 5 -3.47 -0.71 18.49
C MET A 5 -2.86 -1.91 19.21
N ASN A 6 -2.25 -2.82 18.45
CA ASN A 6 -1.44 -3.90 19.02
C ASN A 6 0.02 -3.43 19.06
N LEU A 7 0.45 -2.94 20.23
CA LEU A 7 1.84 -2.50 20.44
C LEU A 7 2.69 -3.67 20.94
N LYS A 8 3.77 -3.96 20.21
CA LYS A 8 4.80 -4.91 20.63
C LYS A 8 6.13 -4.19 20.76
N VAL A 9 6.76 -4.31 21.92
CA VAL A 9 8.12 -3.81 22.15
C VAL A 9 9.04 -5.01 22.34
N TYR A 10 10.08 -5.13 21.53
CA TYR A 10 11.00 -6.26 21.57
C TYR A 10 12.42 -5.84 21.21
N GLN A 11 13.39 -6.63 21.66
CA GLN A 11 14.80 -6.45 21.28
C GLN A 11 15.07 -7.18 19.97
N TYR A 12 15.75 -6.51 19.05
CA TYR A 12 16.20 -7.07 17.79
C TYR A 12 17.63 -6.63 17.54
N LYS A 13 18.56 -7.60 17.51
CA LYS A 13 20.01 -7.34 17.54
C LYS A 13 20.36 -6.44 18.75
N LYS A 14 20.86 -5.22 18.52
CA LYS A 14 21.17 -4.22 19.56
C LYS A 14 20.12 -3.12 19.64
N MET A 15 18.98 -3.26 18.96
CA MET A 15 17.97 -2.22 18.84
C MET A 15 16.68 -2.61 19.57
N THR A 16 16.02 -1.61 20.16
CA THR A 16 14.67 -1.74 20.72
C THR A 16 13.65 -1.39 19.64
N VAL A 17 12.80 -2.34 19.27
CA VAL A 17 11.78 -2.16 18.23
C VAL A 17 10.41 -1.93 18.86
N TYR A 18 9.78 -0.83 18.49
CA TYR A 18 8.42 -0.45 18.84
C TYR A 18 7.51 -0.69 17.63
N ASN A 19 6.72 -1.75 17.64
CA ASN A 19 5.83 -2.10 16.54
C ASN A 19 4.36 -1.84 16.90
N ALA A 20 3.81 -0.77 16.34
CA ALA A 20 2.41 -0.35 16.45
C ALA A 20 1.59 -0.88 15.26
N ALA A 21 0.91 -2.01 15.45
CA ALA A 21 0.12 -2.64 14.40
C ALA A 21 -1.39 -2.33 14.53
N PHE A 22 -2.01 -2.03 13.39
CA PHE A 22 -3.44 -1.75 13.25
C PHE A 22 -4.07 -2.70 12.23
N ASN A 23 -5.22 -3.28 12.57
CA ASN A 23 -5.93 -4.16 11.65
C ASN A 23 -6.64 -3.40 10.52
N SER A 24 -6.92 -2.10 10.72
CA SER A 24 -7.61 -1.25 9.76
C SER A 24 -7.32 0.24 10.01
N LEU A 25 -7.62 1.08 9.01
CA LEU A 25 -7.61 2.54 9.17
C LEU A 25 -8.60 3.04 10.24
N SER A 26 -9.72 2.34 10.42
CA SER A 26 -10.70 2.70 11.45
C SER A 26 -10.13 2.48 12.84
N ASP A 27 -9.40 1.37 13.07
CA ASP A 27 -8.73 1.17 14.36
C ASP A 27 -7.67 2.27 14.60
N MET A 28 -6.91 2.66 13.56
CA MET A 28 -5.95 3.77 13.69
C MET A 28 -6.63 5.12 14.01
N GLN A 29 -7.75 5.42 13.34
CA GLN A 29 -8.52 6.63 13.63
C GLN A 29 -9.04 6.62 15.06
N MET A 30 -9.63 5.52 15.51
CA MET A 30 -10.16 5.37 16.87
C MET A 30 -9.05 5.48 17.92
N TYR A 31 -7.87 4.93 17.64
CA TYR A 31 -6.70 5.12 18.49
C TYR A 31 -6.35 6.61 18.62
N ILE A 32 -6.27 7.35 17.52
CA ILE A 32 -5.93 8.77 17.55
C ILE A 32 -7.01 9.60 18.27
N LEU A 33 -8.28 9.33 17.99
CA LEU A 33 -9.43 9.99 18.61
C LEU A 33 -9.54 9.69 20.11
N SER A 34 -8.99 8.56 20.58
CA SER A 34 -8.86 8.25 22.00
C SER A 34 -7.88 9.17 22.76
N LYS A 35 -7.17 10.04 22.03
CA LYS A 35 -6.18 11.00 22.55
C LYS A 35 -5.09 10.29 23.36
N PRO A 36 -4.26 9.45 22.70
CA PRO A 36 -3.21 8.71 23.39
C PRO A 36 -2.23 9.68 24.05
N LYS A 37 -1.75 9.30 25.23
CA LYS A 37 -0.80 10.10 26.01
C LYS A 37 0.48 10.31 25.20
N VAL A 38 0.90 11.56 25.07
CA VAL A 38 2.15 11.92 24.39
C VAL A 38 3.33 11.63 25.32
N ASN A 39 4.44 11.19 24.75
CA ASN A 39 5.69 11.08 25.46
C ASN A 39 6.37 12.46 25.55
N ASP A 40 5.89 13.29 26.47
CA ASP A 40 6.36 14.67 26.67
C ASP A 40 7.83 14.76 27.12
N LYS A 41 8.44 13.63 27.54
CA LYS A 41 9.89 13.57 27.86
C LYS A 41 10.77 13.66 26.62
N ILE A 42 10.25 13.18 25.48
CA ILE A 42 10.96 13.15 24.20
C ILE A 42 10.39 14.24 23.28
N PHE A 43 9.08 14.26 23.08
CA PHE A 43 8.41 15.18 22.18
C PHE A 43 7.97 16.45 22.90
N LEU A 44 8.87 17.44 22.97
CA LEU A 44 8.59 18.74 23.59
C LEU A 44 7.45 19.52 22.90
N LYS A 45 7.25 19.27 21.60
CA LYS A 45 6.17 19.86 20.78
C LYS A 45 5.69 18.83 19.76
N GLN A 46 4.38 18.76 19.53
CA GLN A 46 3.78 17.83 18.57
C GLN A 46 3.73 18.45 17.17
N HIS A 47 4.66 18.10 16.29
CA HIS A 47 4.66 18.59 14.90
C HIS A 47 3.53 17.97 14.07
N SER A 48 2.95 16.84 14.51
CA SER A 48 1.77 16.24 13.89
C SER A 48 0.53 17.15 13.93
N ILE A 49 0.40 17.96 14.99
CA ILE A 49 -0.74 18.85 15.24
C ILE A 49 -0.46 20.27 14.76
N ILE A 50 0.73 20.80 15.07
CA ILE A 50 1.07 22.20 14.82
C ILE A 50 1.19 22.45 13.31
N ARG A 51 0.47 23.45 12.80
CA ARG A 51 0.65 23.93 11.43
C ARG A 51 1.97 24.68 11.32
N ARG A 52 2.80 24.33 10.33
CA ARG A 52 4.09 24.96 10.06
C ARG A 52 4.20 25.32 8.59
N PRO A 53 5.02 26.33 8.22
CA PRO A 53 5.29 26.62 6.81
C PRO A 53 5.83 25.41 6.04
N ASP A 54 6.65 24.57 6.69
CA ASP A 54 7.22 23.34 6.10
C ASP A 54 6.19 22.18 5.98
N PHE A 55 5.01 22.38 6.57
CA PHE A 55 3.84 21.48 6.57
C PHE A 55 2.61 22.28 6.11
N PRO A 56 2.59 22.75 4.84
CA PRO A 56 1.57 23.68 4.36
C PRO A 56 0.16 23.05 4.25
N GLU A 57 0.01 21.76 4.57
CA GLU A 57 -1.20 20.99 4.35
C GLU A 57 -2.32 21.29 5.37
N ASP A 58 -3.50 20.72 5.11
CA ASP A 58 -4.72 20.84 5.92
C ASP A 58 -4.54 20.50 7.40
N THR A 59 -5.49 20.86 8.26
CA THR A 59 -5.39 20.68 9.71
C THR A 59 -5.30 19.21 10.15
N PHE A 60 -4.85 18.98 11.39
CA PHE A 60 -4.82 17.65 12.00
C PHE A 60 -6.21 16.99 12.03
N ASP A 61 -7.26 17.74 12.38
CA ASP A 61 -8.62 17.20 12.45
C ASP A 61 -9.09 16.71 11.06
N ASN A 62 -8.86 17.50 10.00
CA ASN A 62 -9.15 17.10 8.63
C ASN A 62 -8.37 15.84 8.23
N ALA A 63 -7.10 15.75 8.62
CA ALA A 63 -6.26 14.58 8.35
C ALA A 63 -6.82 13.29 9.00
N VAL A 64 -7.38 13.39 10.20
CA VAL A 64 -8.02 12.28 10.89
C VAL A 64 -9.35 11.91 10.24
N ASP A 65 -10.12 12.89 9.77
CA ASP A 65 -11.38 12.66 9.07
C ASP A 65 -11.18 11.95 7.72
N TYR A 66 -10.10 12.27 6.99
CA TYR A 66 -9.76 11.62 5.72
C TYR A 66 -9.50 10.11 5.83
N LEU A 67 -9.20 9.58 7.01
CA LEU A 67 -9.01 8.13 7.24
C LEU A 67 -10.27 7.31 6.90
N ILE A 68 -11.45 7.87 7.13
CA ILE A 68 -12.75 7.22 6.83
C ILE A 68 -13.49 7.96 5.72
N GLY A 69 -13.51 9.30 5.75
CA GLY A 69 -14.21 10.13 4.77
C GLY A 69 -13.60 10.07 3.37
N GLY A 70 -12.35 9.61 3.27
CA GLY A 70 -11.58 9.59 2.03
C GLY A 70 -10.96 10.94 1.72
N TYR A 71 -9.94 10.92 0.87
CA TYR A 71 -9.22 12.10 0.41
C TYR A 71 -9.29 12.16 -1.12
N THR A 72 -9.55 13.34 -1.65
CA THR A 72 -9.68 13.55 -3.11
C THR A 72 -8.56 14.40 -3.70
N GLY A 73 -7.64 14.92 -2.88
CA GLY A 73 -6.56 15.79 -3.36
C GLY A 73 -5.68 15.05 -4.36
N ASN A 74 -5.64 15.53 -5.61
CA ASN A 74 -4.91 14.92 -6.72
C ASN A 74 -5.36 13.50 -7.10
N TYR A 75 -6.60 13.11 -6.77
CA TYR A 75 -7.13 11.78 -7.14
C TYR A 75 -7.25 11.58 -8.66
N ASP A 76 -7.49 12.68 -9.40
CA ASP A 76 -7.62 12.65 -10.87
C ASP A 76 -6.36 12.11 -11.55
N ILE A 77 -5.18 12.43 -11.00
CA ILE A 77 -3.89 11.91 -11.50
C ILE A 77 -3.87 10.37 -11.44
N THR A 78 -4.41 9.77 -10.38
CA THR A 78 -4.50 8.30 -10.27
C THR A 78 -5.45 7.72 -11.30
N LEU A 79 -6.57 8.39 -11.58
CA LEU A 79 -7.51 7.97 -12.62
C LEU A 79 -6.91 8.05 -14.02
N GLU A 80 -6.11 9.09 -14.30
CA GLU A 80 -5.39 9.22 -15.56
C GLU A 80 -4.35 8.11 -15.75
N MET A 81 -3.54 7.82 -14.72
CA MET A 81 -2.57 6.72 -14.76
C MET A 81 -3.25 5.37 -15.01
N LEU A 82 -4.36 5.10 -14.31
CA LEU A 82 -5.17 3.89 -14.51
C LEU A 82 -5.59 3.72 -15.97
N LYS A 83 -6.09 4.79 -16.60
CA LYS A 83 -6.51 4.76 -18.01
C LYS A 83 -5.33 4.46 -18.94
N GLU A 84 -4.15 5.03 -18.68
CA GLU A 84 -2.95 4.73 -19.46
C GLU A 84 -2.53 3.26 -19.31
N PHE A 85 -2.59 2.70 -18.11
CA PHE A 85 -2.29 1.29 -17.90
C PHE A 85 -3.26 0.35 -18.63
N GLU A 86 -4.56 0.62 -18.53
CA GLU A 86 -5.60 -0.15 -19.22
C GLU A 86 -5.40 -0.17 -20.75
N LYS A 87 -4.88 0.91 -21.36
CA LYS A 87 -4.55 0.94 -22.80
C LYS A 87 -3.40 0.02 -23.18
N THR A 88 -2.41 -0.14 -22.30
CA THR A 88 -1.18 -0.89 -22.61
C THR A 88 -1.34 -2.40 -22.47
N MET A 89 -2.36 -2.87 -21.75
CA MET A 89 -2.56 -4.29 -21.49
C MET A 89 -3.97 -4.77 -21.89
N PRO A 90 -4.10 -5.66 -22.88
CA PRO A 90 -5.40 -6.22 -23.23
C PRO A 90 -5.88 -7.14 -22.10
N ILE A 91 -6.90 -6.68 -21.36
CA ILE A 91 -7.53 -7.44 -20.28
C ILE A 91 -8.11 -8.73 -20.86
N ARG A 92 -7.47 -9.87 -20.58
CA ARG A 92 -8.01 -11.20 -20.90
C ARG A 92 -8.86 -11.68 -19.73
N THR A 93 -10.15 -11.34 -19.74
CA THR A 93 -11.10 -11.89 -18.78
C THR A 93 -11.23 -13.40 -18.99
N TYR A 94 -10.73 -14.18 -18.04
CA TYR A 94 -10.92 -15.63 -18.04
C TYR A 94 -12.36 -15.96 -17.64
N ARG A 95 -13.22 -16.21 -18.63
CA ARG A 95 -14.56 -16.76 -18.38
C ARG A 95 -14.45 -18.28 -18.25
N ARG A 96 -15.04 -18.85 -17.19
CA ARG A 96 -15.24 -20.30 -17.08
C ARG A 96 -15.96 -20.78 -18.33
N ARG A 97 -15.41 -21.80 -18.98
CA ARG A 97 -16.02 -22.39 -20.17
C ARG A 97 -16.80 -23.63 -19.74
N GLN A 98 -17.94 -23.82 -20.40
CA GLN A 98 -18.62 -25.10 -20.35
C GLN A 98 -18.02 -25.99 -21.42
N GLU A 99 -17.50 -27.15 -21.01
CA GLU A 99 -16.99 -28.18 -21.90
C GLU A 99 -18.01 -29.32 -22.01
N LYS A 100 -18.05 -29.98 -23.16
CA LYS A 100 -18.83 -31.20 -23.36
C LYS A 100 -18.05 -32.37 -22.77
N ALA A 101 -18.68 -33.16 -21.90
CA ALA A 101 -18.09 -34.36 -21.30
C ALA A 101 -19.16 -35.45 -21.13
N MET A 102 -18.75 -36.70 -20.95
CA MET A 102 -19.69 -37.81 -20.69
C MET A 102 -20.32 -37.76 -19.29
N ALA A 103 -19.69 -37.01 -18.38
CA ALA A 103 -20.18 -36.74 -17.02
C ALA A 103 -19.90 -35.28 -16.67
N GLY A 104 -20.90 -34.60 -16.10
CA GLY A 104 -20.85 -33.17 -15.82
C GLY A 104 -21.93 -32.72 -14.85
N SER A 105 -22.13 -31.41 -14.72
CA SER A 105 -23.11 -30.84 -13.79
C SER A 105 -24.55 -30.94 -14.30
N HIS A 106 -24.76 -30.75 -15.61
CA HIS A 106 -26.10 -30.74 -16.23
C HIS A 106 -26.06 -31.34 -17.64
N PRO A 107 -27.13 -31.98 -18.14
CA PRO A 107 -27.16 -32.58 -19.47
C PRO A 107 -27.09 -31.53 -20.61
N ASN A 108 -26.48 -31.90 -21.73
CA ASN A 108 -26.47 -31.07 -22.93
C ASN A 108 -27.76 -31.33 -23.75
N ILE A 109 -28.79 -30.53 -23.49
CA ILE A 109 -30.11 -30.67 -24.11
C ILE A 109 -30.05 -30.64 -25.65
N PRO A 110 -29.32 -29.70 -26.31
CA PRO A 110 -29.14 -29.75 -27.77
C PRO A 110 -28.54 -31.05 -28.30
N ALA A 111 -27.51 -31.59 -27.63
CA ALA A 111 -26.88 -32.85 -28.02
C ALA A 111 -27.83 -34.05 -27.85
N TYR A 112 -28.65 -34.03 -26.80
CA TYR A 112 -29.69 -35.03 -26.56
C TYR A 112 -30.71 -35.08 -27.70
N VAL A 113 -31.25 -33.91 -28.10
CA VAL A 113 -32.19 -33.81 -29.23
C VAL A 113 -31.55 -34.25 -30.55
N ALA A 114 -30.25 -34.00 -30.72
CA ALA A 114 -29.47 -34.43 -31.90
C ALA A 114 -29.04 -35.92 -31.88
N GLY A 115 -29.54 -36.73 -30.94
CA GLY A 115 -29.25 -38.17 -30.88
C GLY A 115 -27.94 -38.56 -30.17
N THR A 116 -27.31 -37.64 -29.43
CA THR A 116 -26.11 -37.91 -28.60
C THR A 116 -26.38 -37.70 -27.10
N PRO A 117 -27.20 -38.58 -26.48
CA PRO A 117 -27.78 -38.34 -25.16
C PRO A 117 -26.79 -38.40 -23.99
N LYS A 118 -25.61 -39.00 -24.19
CA LYS A 118 -24.59 -39.15 -23.13
C LYS A 118 -23.73 -37.90 -22.91
N THR A 119 -24.03 -36.80 -23.60
CA THR A 119 -23.24 -35.57 -23.51
C THR A 119 -23.79 -34.66 -22.40
N MET A 120 -22.93 -34.28 -21.45
CA MET A 120 -23.21 -33.33 -20.38
C MET A 120 -22.32 -32.10 -20.49
N TYR A 121 -22.76 -30.98 -19.92
CA TYR A 121 -21.92 -29.82 -19.69
C TYR A 121 -21.15 -29.99 -18.38
N ARG A 122 -19.83 -29.84 -18.44
CA ARG A 122 -18.94 -29.78 -17.30
C ARG A 122 -18.31 -28.39 -17.26
N LEU A 123 -18.36 -27.73 -16.11
CA LEU A 123 -17.59 -26.51 -15.91
C LEU A 123 -16.10 -26.87 -15.83
N THR A 124 -15.26 -26.17 -16.58
CA THR A 124 -13.81 -26.24 -16.38
C THR A 124 -13.48 -25.97 -14.92
N ARG A 125 -12.54 -26.76 -14.33
CA ARG A 125 -12.08 -26.54 -12.94
C ARG A 125 -11.72 -25.07 -12.76
N ALA A 126 -12.21 -24.48 -11.67
CA ALA A 126 -11.78 -23.16 -11.27
C ALA A 126 -10.26 -23.22 -11.05
N ARG A 127 -9.49 -22.35 -11.72
CA ARG A 127 -8.09 -22.18 -11.36
C ARG A 127 -8.01 -21.78 -9.89
N GLU A 128 -7.00 -22.30 -9.21
CA GLU A 128 -6.65 -21.83 -7.88
C GLU A 128 -6.41 -20.32 -7.95
N LYS A 129 -7.03 -19.57 -7.03
CA LYS A 129 -6.82 -18.13 -6.94
C LYS A 129 -5.38 -17.91 -6.47
N LYS A 130 -4.59 -17.29 -7.33
CA LYS A 130 -3.26 -16.82 -6.94
C LYS A 130 -3.42 -15.56 -6.10
N PHE A 131 -2.57 -15.40 -5.11
CA PHE A 131 -2.47 -14.15 -4.36
C PHE A 131 -1.02 -13.69 -4.26
N VAL A 132 -0.84 -12.38 -4.14
CA VAL A 132 0.45 -11.72 -3.95
C VAL A 132 0.32 -10.74 -2.80
N THR A 133 1.35 -10.68 -1.96
CA THR A 133 1.45 -9.68 -0.89
C THR A 133 2.24 -8.49 -1.40
N ILE A 134 1.72 -7.28 -1.15
CA ILE A 134 2.41 -6.02 -1.43
C ILE A 134 2.65 -5.30 -0.11
N TRP A 135 3.90 -4.99 0.15
CA TRP A 135 4.36 -4.19 1.27
C TRP A 135 4.70 -2.79 0.78
N PHE A 136 4.01 -1.76 1.28
CA PHE A 136 4.22 -0.38 0.88
C PHE A 136 4.80 0.44 2.03
N ASN A 137 6.02 0.95 1.83
CA ASN A 137 6.70 1.76 2.83
C ASN A 137 6.23 3.23 2.78
N LEU A 138 5.74 3.77 3.88
CA LEU A 138 5.33 5.16 4.06
C LEU A 138 6.49 6.08 4.43
N ALA A 139 7.58 5.55 4.99
CA ALA A 139 8.70 6.37 5.43
C ALA A 139 9.48 6.95 4.24
N TYR A 140 9.71 8.26 4.26
CA TYR A 140 10.53 8.96 3.29
C TYR A 140 11.19 10.20 3.92
N SER A 141 12.23 10.72 3.27
CA SER A 141 12.94 11.92 3.72
C SER A 141 12.09 13.18 3.57
N ILE A 142 12.29 14.17 4.45
CA ILE A 142 11.65 15.49 4.36
C ILE A 142 11.89 16.20 3.02
N HIS A 143 13.00 15.90 2.35
CA HIS A 143 13.36 16.46 1.05
C HIS A 143 12.60 15.83 -0.13
N THR A 144 11.74 14.84 0.14
CA THR A 144 10.93 14.18 -0.89
C THR A 144 9.79 15.09 -1.33
N LEU A 145 9.67 15.31 -2.63
CA LEU A 145 8.58 16.10 -3.21
C LEU A 145 7.22 15.41 -3.02
N GLU A 146 6.18 16.19 -2.76
CA GLU A 146 4.80 15.68 -2.61
C GLU A 146 4.33 14.91 -3.86
N GLN A 147 4.70 15.39 -5.05
CA GLN A 147 4.37 14.73 -6.30
C GLN A 147 5.03 13.35 -6.41
N ALA A 148 6.23 13.14 -5.85
CA ALA A 148 6.89 11.84 -5.85
C ALA A 148 6.11 10.83 -4.98
N VAL A 149 5.57 11.28 -3.86
CA VAL A 149 4.72 10.46 -2.97
C VAL A 149 3.41 10.12 -3.68
N THR A 150 2.76 11.12 -4.28
CA THR A 150 1.53 10.94 -5.07
C THR A 150 1.74 9.95 -6.21
N ASN A 151 2.78 10.14 -7.02
CA ASN A 151 3.09 9.28 -8.17
C ASN A 151 3.33 7.83 -7.73
N ARG A 152 4.16 7.61 -6.70
CA ARG A 152 4.41 6.27 -6.17
C ARG A 152 3.14 5.58 -5.68
N GLY A 153 2.29 6.29 -4.95
CA GLY A 153 1.02 5.76 -4.46
C GLY A 153 0.07 5.41 -5.61
N ALA A 154 -0.09 6.32 -6.57
CA ALA A 154 -0.96 6.16 -7.74
C ALA A 154 -0.52 4.98 -8.63
N LEU A 155 0.79 4.84 -8.89
CA LEU A 155 1.38 3.72 -9.62
C LEU A 155 1.10 2.38 -8.93
N THR A 156 1.26 2.34 -7.61
CA THR A 156 1.00 1.13 -6.83
C THR A 156 -0.48 0.75 -6.84
N LEU A 157 -1.38 1.71 -6.62
CA LEU A 157 -2.83 1.46 -6.69
C LEU A 157 -3.26 0.97 -8.07
N SER A 158 -2.66 1.53 -9.12
CA SER A 158 -2.91 1.11 -10.49
C SER A 158 -2.44 -0.31 -10.77
N LEU A 159 -1.24 -0.66 -10.30
CA LEU A 159 -0.72 -2.02 -10.35
C LEU A 159 -1.65 -3.01 -9.64
N ILE A 160 -2.16 -2.65 -8.45
CA ILE A 160 -3.07 -3.53 -7.71
C ILE A 160 -4.34 -3.79 -8.52
N LYS A 161 -4.97 -2.73 -9.04
CA LYS A 161 -6.17 -2.89 -9.86
C LYS A 161 -5.92 -3.80 -11.06
N LEU A 162 -4.80 -3.61 -11.75
CA LEU A 162 -4.38 -4.45 -12.87
C LEU A 162 -4.23 -5.92 -12.45
N LEU A 163 -3.55 -6.21 -11.34
CA LEU A 163 -3.41 -7.57 -10.81
C LEU A 163 -4.77 -8.22 -10.51
N GLU A 164 -5.70 -7.46 -9.93
CA GLU A 164 -7.06 -7.94 -9.65
C GLU A 164 -7.87 -8.23 -10.92
N GLU A 165 -7.73 -7.41 -11.96
CA GLU A 165 -8.34 -7.63 -13.27
C GLU A 165 -7.82 -8.91 -13.95
N TYR A 166 -6.56 -9.28 -13.68
CA TYR A 166 -5.98 -10.57 -14.07
C TYR A 166 -6.39 -11.74 -13.17
N GLY A 167 -7.23 -11.51 -12.16
CA GLY A 167 -7.74 -12.51 -11.24
C GLY A 167 -6.74 -12.92 -10.14
N ILE A 168 -5.74 -12.07 -9.86
CA ILE A 168 -4.78 -12.25 -8.77
C ILE A 168 -5.27 -11.46 -7.56
N GLY A 169 -5.47 -12.13 -6.42
CA GLY A 169 -5.82 -11.46 -5.16
C GLY A 169 -4.63 -10.74 -4.56
N VAL A 170 -4.81 -9.52 -4.04
CA VAL A 170 -3.72 -8.75 -3.44
C VAL A 170 -3.92 -8.57 -1.94
N ASP A 171 -2.93 -8.94 -1.13
CA ASP A 171 -2.82 -8.52 0.28
C ASP A 171 -2.02 -7.22 0.35
N LEU A 172 -2.64 -6.10 0.73
CA LEU A 172 -1.98 -4.80 0.81
C LEU A 172 -1.68 -4.44 2.26
N LYS A 173 -0.40 -4.47 2.60
CA LYS A 173 0.14 -4.04 3.89
C LYS A 173 0.91 -2.75 3.70
N VAL A 174 0.55 -1.74 4.48
CA VAL A 174 1.20 -0.44 4.47
C VAL A 174 1.91 -0.28 5.80
N PHE A 175 3.17 0.15 5.76
CA PHE A 175 3.95 0.31 6.98
C PHE A 175 4.84 1.53 6.91
N SER A 176 5.18 2.12 8.06
CA SER A 176 6.23 3.12 8.20
C SER A 176 7.31 2.55 9.11
N SER A 177 8.57 2.63 8.69
CA SER A 177 9.70 2.08 9.43
C SER A 177 10.85 3.06 9.44
N CYS A 178 11.24 3.52 10.63
CA CYS A 178 12.34 4.45 10.83
C CYS A 178 13.08 4.15 12.14
N TYR A 179 14.29 4.68 12.27
CA TYR A 179 15.12 4.46 13.44
C TYR A 179 15.74 5.77 13.95
N SER A 180 16.12 5.76 15.22
CA SER A 180 16.89 6.79 15.89
C SER A 180 17.84 6.11 16.86
N ASN A 181 19.15 6.18 16.59
CA ASN A 181 20.18 5.41 17.31
C ASN A 181 19.78 3.93 17.46
N ASP A 182 19.61 3.46 18.69
CA ASP A 182 19.28 2.07 19.03
C ASP A 182 17.77 1.80 19.16
N GLU A 183 16.91 2.72 18.73
CA GLU A 183 15.45 2.54 18.74
C GLU A 183 14.89 2.52 17.31
N VAL A 184 13.94 1.61 17.05
CA VAL A 184 13.20 1.50 15.78
C VAL A 184 11.72 1.70 16.05
N PHE A 185 11.07 2.50 15.22
CA PHE A 185 9.64 2.64 15.17
C PHE A 185 9.07 1.98 13.91
N ASN A 186 8.07 1.13 14.12
CA ASN A 186 7.28 0.51 13.08
C ASN A 186 5.81 0.83 13.31
N SER A 187 5.12 1.30 12.27
CA SER A 187 3.66 1.38 12.24
C SER A 187 3.16 0.54 11.07
N GLU A 188 2.31 -0.46 11.33
CA GLU A 188 1.77 -1.37 10.31
C GLU A 188 0.25 -1.25 10.23
N ILE A 189 -0.28 -1.21 9.01
CA ILE A 189 -1.72 -1.14 8.74
C ILE A 189 -2.04 -2.06 7.56
N ARG A 190 -2.99 -2.96 7.76
CA ARG A 190 -3.56 -3.72 6.64
C ARG A 190 -4.66 -2.91 5.97
N LEU A 191 -4.46 -2.53 4.72
CA LEU A 191 -5.47 -1.77 3.96
C LEU A 191 -6.46 -2.67 3.24
N LYS A 192 -5.99 -3.84 2.80
CA LYS A 192 -6.74 -4.78 1.96
C LYS A 192 -6.26 -6.22 2.17
N SER A 193 -7.19 -7.15 2.18
CA SER A 193 -7.01 -8.60 2.16
C SER A 193 -7.14 -9.18 0.74
N PRO A 194 -6.57 -10.36 0.45
CA PRO A 194 -6.65 -10.98 -0.87
C PRO A 194 -8.07 -11.23 -1.40
N SER A 195 -9.05 -11.37 -0.50
CA SER A 195 -10.43 -11.73 -0.82
C SER A 195 -11.34 -10.55 -1.11
N GLU A 196 -10.95 -9.33 -0.72
CA GLU A 196 -11.75 -8.12 -0.94
C GLU A 196 -11.26 -7.34 -2.17
N PRO A 197 -12.14 -6.74 -2.98
CA PRO A 197 -11.72 -5.88 -4.08
C PRO A 197 -11.06 -4.59 -3.56
N ILE A 198 -10.15 -3.99 -4.34
CA ILE A 198 -9.53 -2.73 -3.95
C ILE A 198 -10.55 -1.59 -3.81
N ASN A 199 -10.58 -0.95 -2.63
CA ASN A 199 -11.26 0.33 -2.44
C ASN A 199 -10.24 1.48 -2.66
N MET A 200 -10.22 2.00 -3.88
CA MET A 200 -9.26 3.04 -4.30
C MET A 200 -9.32 4.28 -3.42
N LYS A 201 -10.52 4.79 -3.09
CA LYS A 201 -10.67 6.00 -2.26
C LYS A 201 -10.11 5.82 -0.85
N LYS A 202 -10.35 4.65 -0.24
CA LYS A 202 -9.82 4.30 1.09
C LYS A 202 -8.29 4.20 1.09
N CYS A 203 -7.70 3.63 0.03
CA CYS A 203 -6.26 3.41 -0.05
C CYS A 203 -5.47 4.64 -0.56
N PHE A 204 -6.15 5.57 -1.24
CA PHE A 204 -5.53 6.75 -1.82
C PHE A 204 -4.92 7.67 -0.75
N TYR A 205 -5.64 7.95 0.33
CA TYR A 205 -5.13 8.86 1.36
C TYR A 205 -3.81 8.35 2.00
N PRO A 206 -3.73 7.10 2.50
CA PRO A 206 -2.49 6.59 3.09
C PRO A 206 -1.30 6.54 2.13
N MET A 207 -1.54 6.30 0.83
CA MET A 207 -0.48 6.00 -0.13
C MET A 207 -0.01 7.22 -0.92
N CYS A 208 -0.90 8.18 -1.16
CA CYS A 208 -0.66 9.30 -2.08
C CYS A 208 -0.50 10.65 -1.38
N SER A 209 -0.97 10.82 -0.14
CA SER A 209 -0.87 12.10 0.57
C SER A 209 0.30 12.12 1.56
N VAL A 210 1.10 13.18 1.52
CA VAL A 210 2.15 13.42 2.52
C VAL A 210 1.59 13.64 3.92
N MET A 211 0.33 14.10 4.02
CA MET A 211 -0.35 14.36 5.28
C MET A 211 -0.51 13.09 6.12
N PHE A 212 -0.70 11.93 5.48
CA PHE A 212 -0.92 10.70 6.21
C PHE A 212 0.29 10.36 7.08
N LEU A 213 1.50 10.39 6.52
CA LEU A 213 2.73 10.21 7.30
C LEU A 213 2.85 11.33 8.35
N ARG A 214 2.83 12.59 7.89
CA ARG A 214 3.19 13.77 8.68
C ARG A 214 2.24 14.04 9.86
N ARG A 215 0.95 13.72 9.72
CA ARG A 215 -0.06 14.02 10.74
C ARG A 215 -0.56 12.78 11.45
N VAL A 216 -0.80 11.69 10.72
CA VAL A 216 -1.43 10.48 11.29
C VAL A 216 -0.36 9.56 11.88
N VAL A 217 0.64 9.17 11.09
CA VAL A 217 1.70 8.25 11.56
C VAL A 217 2.57 8.93 12.62
N LEU A 218 2.98 10.19 12.43
CA LEU A 218 3.75 10.91 13.44
C LEU A 218 2.98 11.07 14.75
N ARG A 219 1.64 11.22 14.70
CA ARG A 219 0.83 11.26 15.92
C ARG A 219 0.89 9.96 16.71
N VAL A 220 0.90 8.82 16.01
CA VAL A 220 1.13 7.50 16.63
C VAL A 220 2.56 7.40 17.17
N MET A 221 3.55 7.91 16.44
CA MET A 221 4.94 7.91 16.91
C MET A 221 5.13 8.73 18.20
N GLU A 222 4.47 9.88 18.32
CA GLU A 222 4.55 10.77 19.49
C GLU A 222 4.01 10.14 20.79
N SER A 223 3.17 9.12 20.71
CA SER A 223 2.66 8.39 21.88
C SER A 223 3.52 7.19 22.28
N MET A 224 4.60 6.91 21.56
CA MET A 224 5.50 5.80 21.88
C MET A 224 6.40 6.11 23.07
N SER A 225 6.65 5.08 23.90
CA SER A 225 7.51 5.16 25.07
C SER A 225 9.00 5.04 24.70
N PHE A 226 9.46 5.87 23.76
CA PHE A 226 10.87 6.05 23.42
C PHE A 226 11.69 6.62 24.58
N HIS A 227 12.97 6.29 24.57
CA HIS A 227 13.98 6.81 25.49
C HIS A 227 15.02 7.66 24.75
N GLU A 228 15.18 7.46 23.44
CA GLU A 228 16.13 8.22 22.64
C GLU A 228 15.64 9.65 22.39
N LYS A 229 16.46 10.64 22.75
CA LYS A 229 16.07 12.05 22.62
C LYS A 229 16.03 12.50 21.17
N ASN A 230 16.84 11.91 20.29
CA ASN A 230 16.95 12.28 18.88
C ASN A 230 15.68 12.01 18.04
N TRP A 231 14.69 11.28 18.58
CA TRP A 231 13.36 11.22 17.99
C TRP A 231 12.73 12.62 17.86
N TYR A 232 13.06 13.55 18.75
CA TYR A 232 12.75 14.97 18.62
C TYR A 232 14.03 15.78 18.37
N PRO A 233 14.06 16.69 17.39
CA PRO A 233 12.96 17.15 16.53
C PRO A 233 12.76 16.38 15.21
N TYR A 234 13.50 15.29 14.98
CA TYR A 234 13.70 14.75 13.63
C TYR A 234 12.74 13.65 13.18
N TYR A 235 12.04 12.98 14.11
CA TYR A 235 11.19 11.81 13.84
C TYR A 235 11.94 10.62 13.19
N GLY A 236 13.26 10.55 13.42
CA GLY A 236 14.12 9.46 12.98
C GLY A 236 14.49 9.51 11.50
N GLN A 237 15.19 8.47 11.05
CA GLN A 237 15.61 8.27 9.66
C GLN A 237 14.94 7.01 9.08
N PRO A 238 14.47 7.03 7.82
CA PRO A 238 13.90 5.86 7.18
C PRO A 238 14.89 4.68 7.17
N LEU A 239 14.39 3.48 7.44
CA LEU A 239 15.20 2.26 7.28
C LEU A 239 15.39 1.93 5.80
N THR A 240 16.53 1.30 5.50
CA THR A 240 16.80 0.74 4.17
C THR A 240 15.94 -0.51 3.91
N GLU A 241 15.80 -0.90 2.64
CA GLU A 241 15.01 -2.08 2.26
C GLU A 241 15.48 -3.35 2.96
N ASP A 242 16.79 -3.61 2.96
CA ASP A 242 17.36 -4.78 3.60
C ASP A 242 17.05 -4.81 5.11
N GLN A 243 17.11 -3.66 5.78
CA GLN A 243 16.84 -3.56 7.21
C GLN A 243 15.37 -3.86 7.54
N PHE A 244 14.42 -3.25 6.84
CA PHE A 244 13.02 -3.50 7.16
C PHE A 244 12.57 -4.88 6.67
N ARG A 245 13.13 -5.43 5.59
CA ARG A 245 12.88 -6.82 5.18
C ARG A 245 13.27 -7.80 6.28
N ASP A 246 14.43 -7.58 6.90
CA ASP A 246 14.94 -8.39 8.01
C ASP A 246 14.06 -8.22 9.28
N ILE A 247 13.68 -6.99 9.64
CA ILE A 247 12.84 -6.73 10.83
C ILE A 247 11.42 -7.30 10.69
N PHE A 248 10.79 -7.16 9.52
CA PHE A 248 9.44 -7.67 9.28
C PHE A 248 9.42 -9.13 8.80
N ASN A 249 10.59 -9.76 8.58
CA ASN A 249 10.74 -11.07 7.95
C ASN A 249 9.96 -11.16 6.61
N ILE A 250 10.13 -10.17 5.74
CA ILE A 250 9.43 -10.11 4.45
C ILE A 250 10.06 -11.11 3.48
N PRO A 251 9.28 -12.08 2.94
CA PRO A 251 9.78 -13.02 1.95
C PRO A 251 10.22 -12.36 0.65
N ASP A 252 11.21 -12.94 -0.03
CA ASP A 252 11.66 -12.48 -1.35
C ASP A 252 10.58 -12.61 -2.44
N THR A 253 9.57 -13.44 -2.20
CA THR A 253 8.41 -13.61 -3.10
C THR A 253 7.42 -12.44 -3.04
N ASP A 254 7.48 -11.62 -1.99
CA ASP A 254 6.57 -10.50 -1.79
C ASP A 254 7.07 -9.25 -2.52
N ILE A 255 6.13 -8.47 -3.07
CA ILE A 255 6.46 -7.22 -3.74
C ILE A 255 6.63 -6.14 -2.67
N VAL A 256 7.78 -5.46 -2.69
CA VAL A 256 8.06 -4.33 -1.80
C VAL A 256 8.10 -3.04 -2.63
N ILE A 257 7.32 -2.06 -2.21
CA ILE A 257 7.36 -0.70 -2.72
C ILE A 257 8.06 0.17 -1.68
N SER A 258 9.32 0.50 -1.94
CA SER A 258 10.20 1.24 -1.02
C SER A 258 9.94 2.76 -1.04
N SER A 259 10.83 3.55 -0.42
CA SER A 259 10.75 5.02 -0.47
C SER A 259 10.86 5.55 -1.91
N PRO A 260 10.30 6.74 -2.23
CA PRO A 260 10.32 7.26 -3.61
C PRO A 260 11.73 7.34 -4.21
N VAL A 261 12.71 7.80 -3.44
CA VAL A 261 14.12 7.89 -3.87
C VAL A 261 14.70 6.52 -4.22
N GLN A 262 14.45 5.49 -3.40
CA GLN A 262 14.91 4.11 -3.67
C GLN A 262 14.23 3.48 -4.90
N MET A 263 13.02 3.95 -5.23
CA MET A 263 12.29 3.56 -6.44
C MET A 263 12.68 4.37 -7.68
N GLY A 264 13.55 5.39 -7.55
CA GLY A 264 13.87 6.31 -8.64
C GLY A 264 12.69 7.20 -9.05
N ILE A 265 11.78 7.49 -8.12
CA ILE A 265 10.60 8.33 -8.32
C ILE A 265 10.87 9.70 -7.71
N PHE A 266 10.92 10.73 -8.55
CA PHE A 266 11.24 12.10 -8.12
C PHE A 266 10.06 13.06 -8.25
N GLY A 267 8.96 12.66 -8.91
CA GLY A 267 7.76 13.49 -9.03
C GLY A 267 7.86 14.58 -10.11
N GLN A 268 8.86 14.51 -10.99
CA GLN A 268 9.08 15.52 -12.05
C GLN A 268 8.37 15.14 -13.36
N ASP A 269 8.51 13.89 -13.79
CA ASP A 269 7.87 13.34 -14.98
C ASP A 269 7.28 11.98 -14.65
N ILE A 270 5.96 11.87 -14.77
CA ILE A 270 5.24 10.64 -14.46
C ILE A 270 5.68 9.47 -15.35
N ASN A 271 6.07 9.71 -16.60
CA ASN A 271 6.47 8.63 -17.50
C ASN A 271 7.82 8.03 -17.06
N CYS A 272 8.78 8.88 -16.66
CA CYS A 272 10.05 8.44 -16.10
C CYS A 272 9.87 7.74 -14.76
N ASP A 273 9.05 8.31 -13.87
CA ASP A 273 8.72 7.71 -12.58
C ASP A 273 8.06 6.32 -12.77
N SER A 274 7.16 6.19 -13.75
CA SER A 274 6.52 4.93 -14.10
C SER A 274 7.53 3.89 -14.59
N TYR A 275 8.44 4.28 -15.50
CA TYR A 275 9.48 3.39 -16.00
C TYR A 275 10.38 2.88 -14.88
N ASN A 276 10.87 3.79 -14.02
CA ASN A 276 11.73 3.44 -12.89
C ASN A 276 10.99 2.52 -11.90
N PHE A 277 9.72 2.79 -11.63
CA PHE A 277 8.87 1.95 -10.79
C PHE A 277 8.79 0.51 -11.31
N PHE A 278 8.42 0.31 -12.59
CA PHE A 278 8.29 -1.04 -13.15
C PHE A 278 9.63 -1.78 -13.28
N LYS A 279 10.70 -1.05 -13.61
CA LYS A 279 12.05 -1.61 -13.64
C LYS A 279 12.49 -2.10 -12.27
N LYS A 280 12.18 -1.35 -11.20
CA LYS A 280 12.57 -1.70 -9.83
C LYS A 280 11.86 -2.96 -9.32
N ILE A 281 10.63 -3.21 -9.77
CA ILE A 281 9.85 -4.40 -9.41
C ILE A 281 9.93 -5.54 -10.46
N ASP A 282 10.87 -5.46 -11.41
CA ASP A 282 11.10 -6.44 -12.50
C ASP A 282 9.84 -6.74 -13.36
N LEU A 283 8.97 -5.74 -13.55
CA LEU A 283 7.77 -5.83 -14.39
C LEU A 283 7.89 -5.10 -15.73
N ASP A 284 9.00 -4.42 -15.99
CA ASP A 284 9.29 -3.71 -17.24
C ASP A 284 9.28 -4.62 -18.48
N LYS A 285 9.63 -5.90 -18.30
CA LYS A 285 9.55 -6.93 -19.35
C LYS A 285 8.12 -7.24 -19.79
N TYR A 286 7.13 -6.99 -18.92
CA TYR A 286 5.72 -7.34 -19.13
C TYR A 286 4.84 -6.13 -19.45
N ILE A 287 5.16 -4.96 -18.88
CA ILE A 287 4.41 -3.71 -19.07
C ILE A 287 5.21 -2.77 -19.96
N LYS A 288 4.76 -2.58 -21.21
CA LYS A 288 5.36 -1.62 -22.15
C LYS A 288 4.56 -0.32 -22.13
N LEU A 289 5.10 0.72 -21.50
CA LEU A 289 4.53 2.06 -21.54
C LEU A 289 4.63 2.63 -22.97
N ALA A 290 3.61 3.38 -23.40
CA ALA A 290 3.64 4.07 -24.69
C ALA A 290 4.83 5.04 -24.73
N LYS A 291 5.82 4.74 -25.58
CA LYS A 291 7.07 5.47 -25.86
C LYS A 291 7.38 6.62 -24.88
N VAL A 292 8.21 6.32 -23.89
CA VAL A 292 9.05 7.33 -23.26
C VAL A 292 10.02 7.84 -24.33
N ASN A 293 9.65 8.92 -25.03
CA ASN A 293 10.44 9.49 -26.14
C ASN A 293 11.59 10.39 -25.68
N ARG A 294 12.05 10.24 -24.43
CA ARG A 294 13.22 10.94 -23.88
C ARG A 294 13.97 10.01 -22.95
N SER A 295 15.29 10.14 -22.93
CA SER A 295 16.14 9.51 -21.93
C SER A 295 15.69 9.95 -20.53
N CYS A 296 14.96 9.07 -19.85
CA CYS A 296 15.09 8.90 -18.41
C CYS A 296 16.42 8.17 -18.16
#